data_AF-A0A016WPP1-F1
#
_entry.id   AF-A0A016WPP1-F1
#
_cell.length_a   1.000
_cell.length_b   1.000
_cell.length_c   1.000
_cell.angle_alpha   90.00
_cell.angle_beta   90.00
_cell.angle_gamma   90.00
#
_symmetry.space_group_name_H-M   'P 1'
#
loop_
_entity.id
_entity.type
_entity.pdbx_description
1 polymer ?
#
loop_
_entity_poly.entity_id
_entity_poly.type
_entity_poly.pdbx_seq_one_letter_code
_entity_poly.pdbx_strand_id
1 'polypeptide(L)'
;MSYWSAYDSPQWTAQYAPDSPSSTLADVNQLGGFFVNGRPLPMALRVRIIELHHSGIRPCDISRQLRISHGCVSKILTRYVEKGSIEPGTIGGSKPRVTTPKVVEYIRLLKFSDPGIFSWEIRDRLVADGICNKDNVPSVSSISRILRSKTPKGLNQSSLQFIPYPRCPPNDPMALQMHYNQYVNFGMNSTL
;
A
#
# COMPACT_ATOMS: atom_id res chain seq x y z
N MET A 1 -45.65 -54.67 33.71
CA MET A 1 -46.45 -54.26 32.54
C MET A 1 -45.57 -53.32 31.72
N SER A 2 -44.89 -53.83 30.70
CA SER A 2 -45.39 -53.90 29.31
C SER A 2 -45.42 -52.49 28.70
N TYR A 3 -44.82 -52.16 27.56
CA TYR A 3 -44.13 -52.88 26.51
C TYR A 3 -43.47 -51.78 25.63
N TRP A 4 -42.38 -52.10 24.95
CA TRP A 4 -41.90 -51.32 23.81
C TRP A 4 -42.92 -51.38 22.66
N SER A 5 -43.24 -50.24 22.05
CA SER A 5 -43.85 -50.09 20.73
C SER A 5 -43.58 -48.67 20.26
N ALA A 6 -43.29 -48.33 19.01
CA ALA A 6 -42.78 -49.00 17.83
C ALA A 6 -42.52 -47.83 16.86
N TYR A 7 -41.53 -47.98 15.98
CA TYR A 7 -41.39 -47.31 14.68
C TYR A 7 -42.40 -46.20 14.31
N ASP A 8 -41.87 -45.00 14.05
CA ASP A 8 -42.09 -44.44 12.71
C ASP A 8 -40.79 -43.83 12.18
N SER A 9 -40.51 -44.16 10.93
CA SER A 9 -39.29 -43.88 10.19
C SER A 9 -39.30 -42.45 9.62
N PRO A 10 -38.14 -41.93 9.18
CA PRO A 10 -37.96 -40.51 8.87
C PRO A 10 -38.67 -40.09 7.58
N GLN A 11 -39.48 -39.02 7.64
CA GLN A 11 -39.94 -38.31 6.44
C GLN A 11 -38.80 -37.47 5.87
N TRP A 12 -38.00 -38.12 5.03
CA TRP A 12 -36.96 -37.54 4.22
C TRP A 12 -37.56 -36.76 3.05
N THR A 13 -38.05 -35.54 3.27
CA THR A 13 -38.45 -34.62 2.18
C THR A 13 -38.32 -33.13 2.56
N ALA A 14 -37.20 -32.73 3.14
CA ALA A 14 -36.73 -31.36 2.94
C ALA A 14 -35.72 -31.42 1.80
N GLN A 15 -36.18 -31.07 0.60
CA GLN A 15 -35.37 -30.90 -0.60
C GLN A 15 -34.12 -30.09 -0.26
N TYR A 16 -32.98 -30.78 -0.10
CA TYR A 16 -31.69 -30.24 -0.48
C TYR A 16 -31.75 -30.00 -1.98
N ALA A 17 -32.36 -28.88 -2.38
CA ALA A 17 -32.03 -28.28 -3.66
C ALA A 17 -30.52 -28.03 -3.58
N PRO A 18 -29.69 -28.63 -4.46
CA PRO A 18 -28.33 -28.15 -4.59
C PRO A 18 -28.48 -26.69 -4.99
N ASP A 19 -28.03 -25.79 -4.12
CA ASP A 19 -27.77 -24.40 -4.48
C ASP A 19 -27.08 -24.45 -5.84
N SER A 20 -27.77 -23.88 -6.82
CA SER A 20 -27.31 -23.78 -8.19
C SER A 20 -25.86 -23.30 -8.11
N PRO A 21 -24.89 -23.95 -8.78
CA PRO A 21 -23.54 -23.41 -8.80
C PRO A 21 -23.70 -22.00 -9.35
N SER A 22 -23.47 -21.00 -8.49
CA SER A 22 -23.43 -19.61 -8.91
C SER A 22 -22.33 -19.59 -9.96
N SER A 23 -22.72 -19.66 -11.22
CA SER A 23 -21.84 -19.49 -12.35
C SER A 23 -21.30 -18.09 -12.18
N THR A 24 -20.10 -17.99 -11.60
CA THR A 24 -19.26 -16.83 -11.76
C THR A 24 -19.22 -16.62 -13.27
N LEU A 25 -19.98 -15.64 -13.75
CA LEU A 25 -20.32 -15.41 -15.14
C LEU A 25 -19.03 -15.10 -15.90
N ALA A 26 -18.30 -16.15 -16.27
CA ALA A 26 -17.07 -16.05 -17.00
C ALA A 26 -17.49 -15.78 -18.44
N ASP A 27 -17.23 -14.56 -18.89
CA ASP A 27 -17.45 -14.16 -20.27
C ASP A 27 -16.50 -14.95 -21.18
N VAL A 28 -16.95 -15.20 -22.40
CA VAL A 28 -16.16 -15.89 -23.42
C VAL A 28 -15.69 -14.86 -24.44
N ASN A 29 -14.39 -14.81 -24.69
CA ASN A 29 -13.82 -13.91 -25.69
C ASN A 29 -14.01 -14.48 -27.12
N GLN A 30 -13.63 -13.70 -28.14
CA GLN A 30 -13.75 -14.11 -29.56
C GLN A 30 -12.91 -15.35 -29.94
N LEU A 31 -11.90 -15.69 -29.15
CA LEU A 31 -11.06 -16.89 -29.32
C LEU A 31 -11.64 -18.09 -28.55
N GLY A 32 -12.77 -17.90 -27.88
CA GLY A 32 -13.46 -18.92 -27.09
C GLY A 32 -12.84 -19.20 -25.71
N GLY A 33 -11.99 -18.30 -25.21
CA GLY A 33 -11.40 -18.41 -23.87
C GLY A 33 -12.20 -17.66 -22.81
N PHE A 34 -12.23 -18.23 -21.60
CA PHE A 34 -12.93 -17.67 -20.45
C PHE A 34 -12.16 -16.52 -19.81
N PHE A 35 -12.86 -15.47 -19.42
CA PHE A 35 -12.30 -14.36 -18.67
C PHE A 35 -13.34 -13.75 -17.72
N VAL A 36 -12.87 -12.98 -16.75
CA VAL A 36 -13.72 -12.24 -15.82
C VAL A 36 -13.37 -10.75 -15.94
N ASN A 37 -14.35 -9.94 -16.32
CA ASN A 37 -14.19 -8.50 -16.44
C ASN A 37 -13.70 -7.87 -15.12
N GLY A 38 -12.67 -7.01 -15.22
CA GLY A 38 -12.05 -6.35 -14.05
C GLY A 38 -11.15 -7.21 -13.18
N ARG A 39 -10.98 -8.51 -13.47
CA ARG A 39 -10.06 -9.41 -12.75
C ARG A 39 -8.80 -9.67 -13.59
N PRO A 40 -7.63 -9.83 -12.94
CA PRO A 40 -6.41 -10.22 -13.66
C PRO A 40 -6.54 -11.64 -14.20
N LEU A 41 -5.84 -11.92 -15.31
CA LEU A 41 -5.75 -13.27 -15.87
C LEU A 41 -5.21 -14.25 -14.80
N PRO A 42 -5.76 -15.47 -14.67
CA PRO A 42 -5.29 -16.47 -13.71
C PRO A 42 -3.78 -16.71 -13.79
N MET A 43 -3.13 -16.87 -12.63
CA MET A 43 -1.67 -16.97 -12.55
C MET A 43 -1.11 -18.11 -13.41
N ALA A 44 -1.76 -19.27 -13.41
CA ALA A 44 -1.36 -20.42 -14.21
C ALA A 44 -1.25 -20.08 -15.71
N LEU A 45 -2.18 -19.30 -16.26
CA LEU A 45 -2.14 -18.88 -17.66
C LEU A 45 -1.04 -17.83 -17.91
N ARG A 46 -0.79 -16.94 -16.93
CA ARG A 46 0.30 -15.96 -17.03
C ARG A 46 1.67 -16.64 -17.09
N VAL A 47 1.89 -17.65 -16.24
CA VAL A 47 3.11 -18.48 -16.27
C VAL A 47 3.21 -19.22 -17.60
N ARG A 48 2.12 -19.84 -18.06
CA ARG A 48 2.09 -20.58 -19.33
C ARG A 48 2.44 -19.71 -20.54
N ILE A 49 2.02 -18.44 -20.56
CA ILE A 49 2.40 -17.48 -21.60
C ILE A 49 3.92 -17.30 -21.66
N ILE A 50 4.58 -17.14 -20.50
CA ILE A 50 6.04 -16.97 -20.43
C ILE A 50 6.76 -18.26 -20.89
N GLU A 51 6.31 -19.42 -20.41
CA GLU A 51 6.89 -20.72 -20.80
C GLU A 51 6.87 -20.95 -22.31
N LEU A 52 5.73 -20.70 -22.95
CA LEU A 52 5.58 -20.88 -24.40
C LEU A 52 6.45 -19.88 -25.18
N HIS A 53 6.58 -18.65 -24.67
CA HIS A 53 7.45 -17.66 -25.29
C HIS A 53 8.94 -18.04 -25.18
N HIS A 54 9.39 -18.53 -24.02
CA HIS A 54 10.75 -19.04 -23.85
C HIS A 54 11.03 -20.27 -24.71
N SER A 55 10.01 -21.07 -25.00
CA SER A 55 10.08 -22.19 -25.96
C SER A 55 10.14 -21.72 -27.43
N GLY A 56 10.21 -20.42 -27.70
CA GLY A 56 10.33 -19.85 -29.04
C GLY A 56 9.01 -19.70 -29.80
N ILE A 57 7.87 -19.93 -29.16
CA ILE A 57 6.55 -19.81 -29.81
C ILE A 57 6.20 -18.33 -29.98
N ARG A 58 5.68 -17.99 -31.17
CA ARG A 58 5.29 -16.61 -31.50
C ARG A 58 4.10 -16.16 -30.65
N PRO A 59 4.05 -14.90 -30.19
CA PRO A 59 2.93 -14.40 -29.37
C PRO A 59 1.54 -14.58 -29.98
N CYS A 60 1.44 -14.54 -31.32
CA CYS A 60 0.19 -14.79 -32.03
C CYS A 60 -0.28 -16.25 -31.91
N ASP A 61 0.63 -17.21 -31.92
CA ASP A 61 0.34 -18.63 -31.71
C ASP A 61 -0.03 -18.91 -30.26
N ILE A 62 0.68 -18.30 -29.31
CA ILE A 62 0.35 -18.37 -27.87
C ILE A 62 -1.09 -17.89 -27.62
N SER A 63 -1.47 -16.76 -28.23
CA SER A 63 -2.82 -16.19 -28.13
C SER A 63 -3.89 -17.17 -28.61
N ARG A 64 -3.67 -17.84 -29.74
CA ARG A 64 -4.59 -18.84 -30.29
C ARG A 64 -4.66 -20.10 -29.44
N GLN A 65 -3.50 -20.64 -29.03
CA GLN A 65 -3.41 -21.88 -28.24
C GLN A 65 -4.08 -21.75 -26.87
N LEU A 66 -3.82 -20.64 -26.17
CA LEU A 66 -4.38 -20.39 -24.84
C LEU A 66 -5.74 -19.72 -24.88
N ARG A 67 -6.24 -19.36 -26.08
CA ARG A 67 -7.51 -18.65 -26.30
C ARG A 67 -7.59 -17.34 -25.52
N ILE A 68 -6.49 -16.60 -25.47
CA ILE A 68 -6.35 -15.31 -24.76
C ILE A 68 -6.12 -14.21 -25.80
N SER A 69 -6.66 -13.01 -25.58
CA SER A 69 -6.45 -11.88 -26.51
C SER A 69 -4.97 -11.55 -26.70
N HIS A 70 -4.57 -11.28 -27.94
CA HIS A 70 -3.20 -10.94 -28.30
C HIS A 70 -2.65 -9.77 -27.46
N GLY A 71 -3.47 -8.74 -27.21
CA GLY A 71 -3.09 -7.61 -26.36
C GLY A 71 -2.81 -7.98 -24.90
N CYS A 72 -3.47 -9.00 -24.34
CA CYS A 72 -3.17 -9.51 -23.01
C CYS A 72 -1.81 -10.24 -22.99
N VAL A 73 -1.57 -11.12 -23.98
CA VAL A 73 -0.30 -11.83 -24.15
C VAL A 73 0.86 -10.83 -24.27
N SER A 74 0.76 -9.86 -25.17
CA SER A 74 1.78 -8.82 -25.35
C SER A 74 2.05 -8.04 -24.07
N LYS A 75 1.00 -7.60 -23.35
CA LYS A 75 1.15 -6.84 -22.09
C LYS A 75 1.84 -7.64 -20.99
N ILE A 76 1.62 -8.96 -20.94
CA ILE A 76 2.30 -9.85 -19.99
C ILE A 76 3.77 -9.99 -20.36
N LEU A 77 4.08 -10.26 -21.63
CA LEU A 77 5.47 -10.41 -22.10
C LEU A 77 6.27 -9.12 -21.91
N THR A 78 5.72 -7.96 -22.28
CA THR A 78 6.38 -6.66 -22.07
C THR A 78 6.69 -6.43 -20.59
N ARG A 79 5.72 -6.64 -19.69
CA ARG A 79 5.96 -6.50 -18.24
C ARG A 79 7.03 -7.46 -17.73
N TYR A 80 7.04 -8.69 -18.24
CA TYR A 80 8.03 -9.68 -17.84
C TYR A 80 9.44 -9.25 -18.24
N VAL A 81 9.62 -8.72 -19.46
CA VAL A 81 10.91 -8.20 -19.92
C VAL A 81 11.33 -6.93 -19.15
N GLU A 82 10.40 -6.02 -18.87
CA GLU A 82 10.70 -4.74 -18.21
C GLU A 82 10.97 -4.88 -16.70
N LYS A 83 10.20 -5.71 -15.99
CA LYS A 83 10.19 -5.78 -14.52
C LYS A 83 10.60 -7.13 -13.96
N GLY A 84 10.71 -8.17 -14.79
CA GLY A 84 10.95 -9.54 -14.33
C GLY A 84 9.80 -10.16 -13.52
N SER A 85 8.61 -9.56 -13.53
CA SER A 85 7.50 -10.00 -12.68
C SER A 85 6.30 -10.51 -13.48
N ILE A 86 5.83 -11.71 -13.11
CA ILE A 86 4.62 -12.33 -13.65
C ILE A 86 3.38 -11.87 -12.87
N GLU A 87 3.54 -11.25 -11.69
CA GLU A 87 2.41 -10.80 -10.88
C GLU A 87 1.56 -9.73 -11.61
N PRO A 88 0.22 -9.78 -11.50
CA PRO A 88 -0.59 -8.65 -11.91
C PRO A 88 -0.20 -7.42 -11.07
N GLY A 89 -0.17 -6.25 -11.69
CA GLY A 89 0.00 -5.01 -10.94
C GLY A 89 -1.12 -4.87 -9.90
N THR A 90 -0.86 -4.17 -8.81
CA THR A 90 -1.88 -3.91 -7.78
C THR A 90 -3.11 -3.25 -8.42
N ILE A 91 -4.22 -3.98 -8.45
CA ILE A 91 -5.50 -3.48 -8.96
C ILE A 91 -6.24 -2.87 -7.77
N GLY A 92 -6.48 -1.56 -7.85
CA GLY A 92 -7.20 -0.82 -6.83
C GLY A 92 -6.29 -0.04 -5.87
N GLY A 93 -6.94 0.86 -5.13
CA GLY A 93 -6.31 1.85 -4.25
C GLY A 93 -6.64 3.27 -4.71
N SER A 94 -7.06 4.12 -3.78
CA SER A 94 -7.12 5.56 -4.00
C SER A 94 -5.78 6.17 -3.63
N LYS A 95 -5.31 7.12 -4.43
CA LYS A 95 -4.22 8.00 -3.96
C LYS A 95 -4.72 8.74 -2.73
N PRO A 96 -3.96 8.78 -1.62
CA PRO A 96 -4.40 9.53 -0.44
C PRO A 96 -4.49 11.01 -0.80
N ARG A 97 -5.71 11.57 -0.76
CA ARG A 97 -5.97 12.98 -1.12
C ARG A 97 -5.49 13.97 -0.06
N VAL A 98 -5.60 13.58 1.22
CA VAL A 98 -5.36 14.45 2.39
C VAL A 98 -4.17 13.95 3.22
N THR A 99 -3.84 12.66 3.13
CA THR A 99 -2.75 12.02 3.88
C THR A 99 -1.47 12.01 3.06
N THR A 100 -0.91 13.20 2.84
CA THR A 100 0.39 13.32 2.17
C THR A 100 1.51 12.77 3.08
N PRO A 101 2.63 12.28 2.52
CA PRO A 101 3.75 11.77 3.32
C PRO A 101 4.26 12.78 4.34
N LYS A 102 4.33 14.07 3.97
CA LYS A 102 4.73 15.18 4.84
C LYS A 102 3.85 15.29 6.09
N VAL A 103 2.52 15.18 5.93
CA VAL A 103 1.57 15.23 7.04
C VAL A 103 1.73 14.02 7.96
N VAL A 104 1.93 12.83 7.40
CA VAL A 104 2.13 11.60 8.17
C VAL A 104 3.40 11.66 9.02
N GLU A 105 4.50 12.15 8.44
CA GLU A 105 5.78 12.32 9.13
C GLU A 105 5.66 13.31 10.28
N TYR A 106 5.02 14.47 10.03
CA TYR A 106 4.81 15.48 11.06
C TYR A 106 3.92 14.98 12.22
N ILE A 107 2.84 14.25 11.93
CA ILE A 107 1.99 13.60 12.95
C ILE A 107 2.82 12.69 13.86
N ARG A 108 3.73 11.90 13.27
CA ARG A 108 4.61 10.99 14.02
C ARG A 108 5.62 11.74 14.86
N LEU A 109 6.18 12.84 14.34
CA LEU A 109 7.10 13.71 15.08
C LEU A 109 6.44 14.32 16.31
N LEU A 110 5.22 14.84 16.18
CA LEU A 110 4.45 15.37 17.31
C LEU A 110 4.20 14.30 18.37
N LYS A 111 3.77 13.09 17.96
CA LYS A 111 3.50 11.99 18.90
C LYS A 111 4.77 11.42 19.54
N PHE A 112 5.91 11.51 18.86
CA PHE A 112 7.20 11.11 19.41
C PHE A 112 7.71 12.14 20.43
N SER A 113 7.58 13.43 20.12
CA SER A 113 8.01 14.52 21.00
C SER A 113 7.15 14.62 22.26
N ASP A 114 5.85 14.36 22.13
CA ASP A 114 4.90 14.31 23.23
C ASP A 114 3.99 13.08 23.09
N PRO A 115 4.30 11.97 23.79
CA PRO A 115 3.46 10.77 23.77
C PRO A 115 2.06 10.98 24.36
N GLY A 116 1.86 12.02 25.17
CA GLY A 116 0.56 12.36 25.77
C GLY A 116 -0.41 13.06 24.81
N ILE A 117 0.11 13.65 23.72
CA ILE A 117 -0.68 14.48 22.81
C ILE A 117 -1.85 13.69 22.19
N PHE A 118 -3.04 14.28 22.24
CA PHE A 118 -4.27 13.73 21.70
C PHE A 118 -4.41 14.01 20.21
N SER A 119 -5.17 13.16 19.51
CA SER A 119 -5.38 13.28 18.06
C SER A 119 -6.02 14.60 17.62
N TRP A 120 -6.83 15.24 18.48
CA TRP A 120 -7.40 16.56 18.19
C TRP A 120 -6.35 17.68 18.34
N GLU A 121 -5.46 17.59 19.33
CA GLU A 121 -4.36 18.55 19.51
C GLU A 121 -3.38 18.48 18.33
N ILE A 122 -3.09 17.26 17.85
CA ILE A 122 -2.30 17.07 16.62
C ILE A 122 -2.96 17.76 15.43
N ARG A 123 -4.29 17.66 15.29
CA ARG A 123 -5.03 18.31 14.21
C ARG A 123 -4.88 19.83 14.28
N ASP A 124 -5.00 20.40 15.47
CA ASP A 124 -4.96 21.85 15.66
C ASP A 124 -3.53 22.37 15.43
N ARG A 125 -2.49 21.63 15.85
CA ARG A 125 -1.08 21.93 15.52
C ARG A 125 -0.80 21.84 14.02
N LEU A 126 -1.33 20.84 13.31
CA LEU A 126 -1.18 20.75 11.85
C LEU A 126 -1.67 22.01 11.11
N VAL A 127 -2.70 22.69 11.62
CA VAL A 127 -3.19 23.95 11.07
C VAL A 127 -2.38 25.13 11.57
N ALA A 128 -2.02 25.17 12.86
CA ALA A 128 -1.24 26.25 13.46
C ALA A 128 0.17 26.36 12.85
N ASP A 129 0.83 25.23 12.59
CA ASP A 129 2.17 25.15 12.01
C ASP A 129 2.17 25.24 10.47
N GLY A 130 1.00 25.50 9.86
CA GLY A 130 0.85 25.70 8.41
C GLY A 130 1.11 24.46 7.56
N ILE A 131 1.10 23.26 8.16
CA ILE A 131 1.32 21.99 7.44
C ILE A 131 0.08 21.61 6.62
N CYS A 132 -1.12 21.86 7.17
CA CYS A 132 -2.41 21.64 6.53
C CYS A 132 -3.28 22.90 6.55
N ASN A 133 -4.01 23.16 5.45
CA ASN A 133 -5.11 24.13 5.44
C ASN A 133 -6.36 23.55 6.09
N LYS A 134 -7.33 24.39 6.49
CA LYS A 134 -8.60 23.95 7.10
C LYS A 134 -9.37 22.92 6.26
N ASP A 135 -9.28 23.01 4.93
CA ASP A 135 -9.95 22.09 4.01
C ASP A 135 -9.17 20.78 3.75
N ASN A 136 -7.87 20.80 4.05
CA ASN A 136 -6.92 19.70 3.79
C ASN A 136 -6.38 19.06 5.08
N VAL A 137 -6.97 19.37 6.23
CA VAL A 137 -6.57 18.79 7.51
C VAL A 137 -7.20 17.40 7.65
N PRO A 138 -6.43 16.35 8.01
CA PRO A 138 -6.99 15.03 8.24
C PRO A 138 -7.93 15.05 9.46
N SER A 139 -8.99 14.25 9.40
CA SER A 139 -9.90 14.08 10.54
C SER A 139 -9.20 13.41 11.73
N VAL A 140 -9.71 13.63 12.95
CA VAL A 140 -9.20 13.03 14.19
C VAL A 140 -9.12 11.50 14.10
N SER A 141 -10.10 10.87 13.42
CA SER A 141 -10.10 9.42 13.15
C SER A 141 -8.97 9.01 12.19
N SER A 142 -8.73 9.81 11.14
CA SER A 142 -7.63 9.57 10.19
C SER A 142 -6.27 9.67 10.87
N ILE A 143 -6.06 10.67 11.72
CA ILE A 143 -4.84 10.83 12.54
C ILE A 143 -4.64 9.59 13.42
N SER A 144 -5.71 9.15 14.11
CA SER A 144 -5.65 7.97 14.97
C SER A 144 -5.33 6.69 14.18
N ARG A 145 -5.83 6.57 12.95
CA ARG A 145 -5.48 5.46 12.05
C ARG A 145 -4.00 5.52 11.64
N ILE A 146 -3.48 6.70 11.29
CA ILE A 146 -2.07 6.90 10.94
C ILE A 146 -1.16 6.50 12.09
N LEU A 147 -1.50 6.87 13.33
CA LEU A 147 -0.74 6.53 14.53
C LEU A 147 -0.73 5.03 14.84
N ARG A 148 -1.83 4.31 14.55
CA ARG A 148 -1.91 2.85 14.71
C ARG A 148 -1.25 2.08 13.56
N SER A 149 -1.16 2.69 12.39
CA SER A 149 -0.57 2.06 11.20
C SER A 149 0.95 2.06 11.34
N LYS A 150 1.51 0.93 11.79
CA LYS A 150 2.97 0.71 11.76
C LYS A 150 3.47 0.97 10.34
N THR A 151 4.52 1.78 10.20
CA THR A 151 5.21 2.00 8.92
C THR A 151 5.37 0.66 8.20
N PRO A 152 5.05 0.54 6.90
CA PRO A 152 5.26 -0.70 6.18
C PRO A 152 6.69 -1.19 6.45
N LYS A 153 6.80 -2.45 6.89
CA LYS A 153 8.07 -3.13 7.15
C LYS A 153 8.86 -3.13 5.83
N GLY A 154 9.84 -2.25 5.71
CA GLY A 154 10.57 -2.01 4.46
C GLY A 154 11.52 -0.82 4.51
N LEU A 155 11.33 0.14 5.42
CA LEU A 155 12.38 1.09 5.79
C LEU A 155 13.04 0.63 7.09
N ASN A 156 14.29 0.23 6.99
CA ASN A 156 15.18 0.01 8.13
C ASN A 156 15.11 1.24 9.06
N GLN A 157 14.76 1.01 10.33
CA GLN A 157 14.69 2.02 11.38
C GLN A 157 16.05 2.68 11.73
N SER A 158 17.12 2.33 11.01
CA SER A 158 18.48 2.81 11.25
C SER A 158 18.89 4.06 10.46
N SER A 159 17.98 4.73 9.73
CA SER A 159 18.33 5.91 8.91
C SER A 159 17.56 7.21 9.23
N LEU A 160 16.72 7.25 10.26
CA LEU A 160 16.27 8.53 10.85
C LEU A 160 17.27 9.03 11.89
N GLN A 161 18.54 9.14 11.49
CA GLN A 161 19.42 10.15 12.07
C GLN A 161 19.29 11.38 11.18
N PHE A 162 18.22 12.15 11.40
CA PHE A 162 18.09 13.48 10.81
C PHE A 162 17.73 14.49 11.91
N ILE A 163 18.81 15.03 12.47
CA ILE A 163 19.04 16.36 13.04
C ILE A 163 18.00 16.84 14.09
N PRO A 164 18.42 17.01 15.37
CA PRO A 164 17.66 17.79 16.33
C PRO A 164 17.66 19.25 15.87
N TYR A 165 16.50 19.81 15.54
CA TYR A 165 16.39 21.27 15.48
C TYR A 165 16.75 21.84 16.86
N PRO A 166 17.65 22.83 16.95
CA PRO A 166 18.03 23.41 18.22
C PRO A 166 16.81 24.11 18.83
N ARG A 167 16.51 23.79 20.09
CA ARG A 167 15.63 24.60 20.95
C ARG A 167 16.11 26.04 20.87
N CYS A 168 15.28 26.95 20.38
CA CYS A 168 15.51 28.38 20.59
C CYS A 168 15.52 28.64 22.11
N PRO A 169 16.61 29.17 22.71
CA PRO A 169 16.56 29.66 24.07
C PRO A 169 15.82 31.01 24.10
N PRO A 170 15.05 31.30 25.16
CA PRO A 170 14.49 32.63 25.37
C PRO A 170 15.62 33.62 25.69
N ASN A 171 15.71 34.67 24.87
CA ASN A 171 16.41 35.95 25.08
C ASN A 171 17.44 36.03 26.23
N ASP A 172 18.73 35.89 25.91
CA ASP A 172 19.82 36.35 26.78
C ASP A 172 20.93 37.02 25.92
N PRO A 173 21.23 38.33 26.08
CA PRO A 173 22.11 39.08 25.18
C PRO A 173 23.61 38.68 25.18
N MET A 174 24.02 37.70 25.98
CA MET A 174 25.45 37.43 26.25
C MET A 174 26.10 36.44 25.26
N ALA A 175 25.32 35.73 24.46
CA ALA A 175 25.83 34.68 23.55
C ALA A 175 26.42 35.21 22.23
N LEU A 176 26.08 36.43 21.80
CA LEU A 176 26.60 37.00 20.54
C LEU A 176 28.07 37.41 20.63
N GLN A 177 28.57 37.76 21.83
CA GLN A 177 29.93 38.26 22.00
C GLN A 177 30.99 37.15 21.93
N MET A 178 30.65 35.92 22.33
CA MET A 178 31.58 34.78 22.25
C MET A 178 31.73 34.23 20.83
N HIS A 179 30.72 34.38 19.97
CA HIS A 179 30.80 33.83 18.61
C HIS A 179 31.64 34.70 17.65
N TYR A 180 31.69 36.03 17.84
CA TYR A 180 32.45 36.92 16.97
C TYR A 180 33.98 36.75 17.10
N ASN A 181 34.48 36.54 18.32
CA ASN A 181 35.93 36.46 18.57
C ASN A 181 36.58 35.15 18.09
N GLN A 182 35.78 34.12 17.80
CA GLN A 182 36.30 32.84 17.30
C GLN A 182 36.53 32.85 15.77
N TYR A 183 35.88 33.75 15.03
CA TYR A 183 36.01 33.83 13.57
C TYR A 183 37.18 34.69 13.07
N VAL A 184 37.83 35.48 13.92
CA VAL A 184 38.95 36.34 13.49
C VAL A 184 40.31 35.62 13.56
N ASN A 185 40.42 34.47 14.25
CA ASN A 185 41.71 33.80 14.52
C ASN A 185 42.04 32.58 13.66
N PHE A 186 41.17 32.13 12.75
CA PHE A 186 41.41 30.94 11.90
C PHE A 186 41.77 31.27 10.44
N GLY A 187 42.00 32.54 10.12
CA GLY A 187 42.26 33.04 8.76
C GLY A 187 43.73 33.23 8.38
N MET A 188 44.69 32.69 9.12
CA MET A 188 46.11 32.67 8.71
C MET A 188 46.78 31.38 9.19
N ASN A 189 47.54 30.76 8.29
CA ASN A 189 48.40 29.56 8.42
C ASN A 189 47.67 28.25 8.00
N SER A 190 48.05 27.55 6.94
CA SER A 190 49.40 27.38 6.40
C SER A 190 49.39 27.09 4.90
N THR A 191 50.15 27.89 4.18
CA THR A 191 50.80 27.55 2.91
C THR A 191 52.14 26.89 3.24
N LEU A 192 52.57 25.97 2.36
CA LEU A 192 53.84 25.21 2.29
C LEU A 192 53.92 23.95 3.17
#